data_AF-A0A212F909-F1
#
_entry.id   AF-A0A212F909-F1
#
_cell.length_a   1.000
_cell.length_b   1.000
_cell.length_c   1.000
_cell.angle_alpha   90.00
_cell.angle_beta   90.00
_cell.angle_gamma   90.00
#
_symmetry.space_group_name_H-M   'P 1'
#
loop_
_entity.id
_entity.type
_entity.pdbx_description
1 polymer ?
#
loop_
_entity_poly.entity_id
_entity_poly.type
_entity_poly.pdbx_seq_one_letter_code
_entity_poly.pdbx_strand_id
1 'polypeptide(L)'
;MTVERQRKCLLLMIFFAFGICCADAAYLRIYCGENFDEYDEFDLESPLGLLDSTGYDESRHTVIYTFGFQGKANGQSVKTIVETYLRIGNINIILFNWEKEATTPLGAISYGTIVAKTVNKLGTKLGDVLVSLVSAGLDINKVHLIGFSLGAQLFGYTGRQVIRNNFQIQRITGLDPAGPLYDGKFFESLDEDSASFVDVFHTNPSGLGSHKSQATIDIWFNCERKYQPGCEVEDDPGT
;
A
#
# COMPACT_ATOMS: atom_id res chain seq x y z
N MET A 1 -36.49 40.09 -15.53
CA MET A 1 -35.55 39.07 -15.00
C MET A 1 -34.92 38.37 -16.19
N THR A 2 -33.74 38.82 -16.57
CA THR A 2 -33.17 38.71 -17.91
C THR A 2 -32.37 37.42 -18.12
N VAL A 3 -32.44 36.91 -19.35
CA VAL A 3 -31.79 35.71 -19.93
C VAL A 3 -30.28 35.61 -19.63
N GLU A 4 -29.67 36.71 -19.24
CA GLU A 4 -28.25 36.84 -18.89
C GLU A 4 -27.84 36.15 -17.59
N ARG A 5 -28.78 35.95 -16.63
CA ARG A 5 -28.48 35.21 -15.39
C ARG A 5 -28.47 33.69 -15.58
N GLN A 6 -29.23 33.18 -16.55
CA GLN A 6 -29.23 31.77 -16.95
C GLN A 6 -27.98 31.40 -17.77
N ARG A 7 -27.48 32.32 -18.60
CA ARG A 7 -26.21 32.12 -19.32
C ARG A 7 -24.99 32.05 -18.39
N LYS A 8 -24.99 32.77 -17.25
CA LYS A 8 -23.92 32.68 -16.26
C LYS A 8 -23.90 31.36 -15.47
N CYS A 9 -25.05 30.74 -15.20
CA CYS A 9 -25.08 29.40 -14.62
C CYS A 9 -24.70 28.31 -15.64
N LEU A 10 -25.04 28.48 -16.92
CA LEU A 10 -24.70 27.49 -17.94
C LEU A 10 -23.22 27.53 -18.35
N LEU A 11 -22.57 28.71 -18.31
CA LEU A 11 -21.14 28.84 -18.60
C LEU A 11 -20.25 28.30 -17.46
N LEU A 12 -20.76 28.23 -16.22
CA LEU A 12 -20.05 27.62 -15.09
C LEU A 12 -20.08 26.08 -15.12
N MET A 13 -20.95 25.48 -15.97
CA MET A 13 -21.08 24.03 -16.12
C MET A 13 -20.25 23.45 -17.28
N ILE A 14 -19.55 24.28 -18.06
CA ILE A 14 -18.82 23.85 -19.28
C ILE A 14 -17.28 23.90 -19.10
N PHE A 15 -16.79 23.93 -17.86
CA PHE A 15 -15.36 23.67 -17.57
C PHE A 15 -15.08 22.35 -16.84
N PHE A 16 -16.09 21.49 -16.66
CA PHE A 16 -15.92 20.11 -16.18
C PHE A 16 -15.92 19.08 -17.32
N ALA A 17 -15.20 19.39 -18.40
CA ALA A 17 -14.95 18.47 -19.50
C ALA A 17 -13.46 18.47 -19.88
N PHE A 18 -12.60 18.36 -18.86
CA PHE A 18 -11.21 17.94 -19.04
C PHE A 18 -10.94 16.80 -18.06
N GLY A 19 -10.87 15.59 -18.62
CA GLY A 19 -10.50 14.37 -17.91
C GLY A 19 -11.62 13.81 -17.06
N ILE A 20 -12.25 12.73 -17.53
CA ILE A 20 -12.57 11.65 -16.60
C ILE A 20 -11.19 11.17 -16.14
N CYS A 21 -10.65 11.80 -15.09
CA CYS A 21 -9.65 11.16 -14.28
C CYS A 21 -10.41 9.96 -13.71
N CYS A 22 -10.11 8.74 -14.19
CA CYS A 22 -10.46 7.57 -13.43
C CYS A 22 -9.71 7.74 -12.10
N ALA A 23 -10.40 8.29 -11.09
CA ALA A 23 -9.92 8.28 -9.74
C ALA A 23 -9.57 6.83 -9.43
N ASP A 24 -8.32 6.61 -9.05
CA ASP A 24 -7.90 5.30 -8.54
C ASP A 24 -8.76 5.02 -7.30
N ALA A 25 -9.39 3.86 -7.20
CA ALA A 25 -10.24 3.51 -6.06
C ALA A 25 -9.39 2.94 -4.91
N ALA A 26 -8.32 3.66 -4.58
CA ALA A 26 -7.46 3.38 -3.46
C ALA A 26 -7.71 4.40 -2.33
N TYR A 27 -7.59 3.95 -1.10
CA TYR A 27 -7.93 4.73 0.09
C TYR A 27 -6.91 4.55 1.20
N LEU A 28 -6.79 5.56 2.06
CA LEU A 28 -6.15 5.45 3.36
C LEU A 28 -7.25 5.21 4.41
N ARG A 29 -7.24 4.04 5.01
CA ARG A 29 -8.16 3.67 6.08
C ARG A 29 -7.45 3.71 7.42
N ILE A 30 -7.81 4.64 8.29
CA ILE A 30 -7.25 4.75 9.64
C ILE A 30 -8.24 4.16 10.64
N TYR A 31 -7.75 3.27 11.51
CA TYR A 31 -8.60 2.64 12.52
C TYR A 31 -8.64 3.51 13.77
N CYS A 32 -9.84 3.83 14.23
CA CYS A 32 -10.09 4.79 15.31
C CYS A 32 -10.64 4.15 16.59
N GLY A 33 -11.08 2.90 16.52
CA GLY A 33 -11.65 2.17 17.65
C GLY A 33 -10.74 1.12 18.26
N GLU A 34 -11.32 0.31 19.17
CA GLU A 34 -10.64 -0.85 19.77
C GLU A 34 -10.73 -2.11 18.89
N ASN A 35 -11.55 -2.08 17.84
CA ASN A 35 -11.79 -3.22 16.96
C ASN A 35 -11.63 -2.87 15.47
N PHE A 36 -11.58 -3.92 14.65
CA PHE A 36 -11.32 -3.83 13.21
C PHE A 36 -12.40 -3.09 12.42
N ASP A 37 -13.63 -3.01 12.92
CA ASP A 37 -14.77 -2.48 12.16
C ASP A 37 -14.93 -0.96 12.32
N GLU A 38 -14.16 -0.35 13.23
CA GLU A 38 -14.19 1.09 13.53
C GLU A 38 -13.03 1.83 12.84
N TYR A 39 -13.33 2.46 11.70
CA TYR A 39 -12.34 3.19 10.91
C TYR A 39 -12.94 4.38 10.16
N ASP A 40 -12.09 5.35 9.86
CA ASP A 40 -12.33 6.39 8.87
C ASP A 40 -11.57 6.04 7.57
N GLU A 41 -12.12 6.39 6.41
CA GLU A 41 -11.51 6.09 5.11
C GLU A 41 -11.44 7.35 4.24
N PHE A 42 -10.25 7.62 3.68
CA PHE A 42 -9.93 8.84 2.96
C PHE A 42 -9.43 8.50 1.54
N ASP A 43 -9.99 9.17 0.55
CA ASP A 43 -9.55 9.08 -0.85
C ASP A 43 -8.17 9.73 -1.02
N LEU A 44 -7.32 9.17 -1.89
CA LEU A 44 -6.00 9.73 -2.19
C LEU A 44 -6.04 11.13 -2.80
N GLU A 45 -7.17 11.54 -3.40
CA GLU A 45 -7.39 12.90 -3.91
C GLU A 45 -7.80 13.89 -2.79
N SER A 46 -8.15 13.41 -1.60
CA SER A 46 -8.51 14.25 -0.45
C SER A 46 -8.02 13.65 0.88
N PRO A 47 -6.69 13.45 1.04
CA PRO A 47 -6.13 12.69 2.15
C PRO A 47 -6.02 13.47 3.46
N LEU A 48 -6.07 14.81 3.41
CA LEU A 48 -5.71 15.67 4.55
C LEU A 48 -6.61 15.47 5.77
N GLY A 49 -7.88 15.10 5.57
CA GLY A 49 -8.80 14.79 6.67
C GLY A 49 -8.35 13.62 7.55
N LEU A 50 -7.39 12.81 7.09
CA LEU A 50 -6.78 11.75 7.89
C LEU A 50 -6.15 12.29 9.18
N LEU A 51 -5.53 13.48 9.13
CA LEU A 51 -4.88 14.09 10.29
C LEU A 51 -5.89 14.66 11.30
N ASP A 52 -7.16 14.81 10.91
CA ASP A 52 -8.26 15.23 11.77
C ASP A 52 -9.06 14.04 12.33
N SER A 53 -8.76 12.81 11.90
CA SER A 53 -9.44 11.60 12.37
C SER A 53 -9.19 11.39 13.86
N THR A 54 -10.21 10.90 14.56
CA THR A 54 -10.09 10.48 15.97
C THR A 54 -9.10 9.32 16.18
N GLY A 55 -8.77 8.58 15.12
CA GLY A 55 -7.76 7.53 15.14
C GLY A 55 -6.32 8.04 14.97
N TYR A 56 -6.14 9.33 14.65
CA TYR A 56 -4.82 9.93 14.46
C TYR A 56 -4.34 10.69 15.70
N ASP A 57 -3.13 10.40 16.13
CA ASP A 57 -2.44 11.10 17.21
C ASP A 57 -0.99 11.38 16.78
N GLU A 58 -0.64 12.66 16.62
CA GLU A 58 0.67 13.13 16.16
C GLU A 58 1.83 12.69 17.06
N SER A 59 1.55 12.35 18.33
CA SER A 59 2.58 11.89 19.26
C SER A 59 3.03 10.45 18.94
N ARG A 60 2.18 9.66 18.28
CA ARG A 60 2.38 8.22 18.03
C ARG A 60 3.16 7.93 16.75
N HIS A 61 3.68 6.72 16.67
CA HIS A 61 4.18 6.17 15.41
C HIS A 61 3.04 5.85 14.46
N THR A 62 3.27 6.04 13.16
CA THR A 62 2.29 5.73 12.11
C THR A 62 2.76 4.53 11.32
N VAL A 63 2.01 3.44 11.41
CA VAL A 63 2.24 2.23 10.61
C VAL A 63 1.24 2.20 9.47
N ILE A 64 1.74 2.07 8.25
CA ILE A 64 0.91 1.90 7.05
C ILE A 64 1.12 0.50 6.51
N TYR A 65 0.08 -0.33 6.60
CA TYR A 65 0.08 -1.68 6.07
C TYR A 65 -0.57 -1.75 4.69
N THR A 66 -0.09 -2.61 3.80
CA THR A 66 -0.84 -2.95 2.57
C THR A 66 -0.65 -4.40 2.13
N PHE A 67 -1.72 -4.95 1.55
CA PHE A 67 -1.77 -6.29 1.00
C PHE A 67 -1.28 -6.32 -0.47
N GLY A 68 -1.22 -7.53 -1.04
CA GLY A 68 -0.75 -7.80 -2.40
C GLY A 68 -1.86 -8.12 -3.41
N PHE A 69 -1.48 -8.84 -4.47
CA PHE A 69 -2.37 -9.30 -5.52
C PHE A 69 -3.58 -10.09 -4.97
N GLN A 70 -4.79 -9.78 -5.45
CA GLN A 70 -6.07 -10.37 -4.98
C GLN A 70 -6.32 -10.21 -3.47
N GLY A 71 -5.59 -9.31 -2.80
CA GLY A 71 -5.80 -9.00 -1.40
C GLY A 71 -7.12 -8.26 -1.18
N LYS A 72 -7.68 -8.45 0.02
CA LYS A 72 -8.94 -7.84 0.44
C LYS A 72 -8.73 -7.03 1.71
N ALA A 73 -9.40 -5.89 1.82
CA ALA A 73 -9.38 -5.05 3.00
C ALA A 73 -9.87 -5.80 4.25
N ASN A 74 -10.83 -6.73 4.10
CA ASN A 74 -11.31 -7.57 5.21
C ASN A 74 -10.66 -8.97 5.27
N GLY A 75 -9.58 -9.19 4.51
CA GLY A 75 -8.87 -10.47 4.47
C GLY A 75 -8.14 -10.78 5.78
N GLN A 76 -7.87 -12.06 6.01
CA GLN A 76 -7.26 -12.54 7.26
C GLN A 76 -5.91 -11.87 7.57
N SER A 77 -5.09 -11.64 6.54
CA SER A 77 -3.79 -10.96 6.70
C SER A 77 -3.95 -9.53 7.21
N VAL A 78 -4.89 -8.77 6.65
CA VAL A 78 -5.17 -7.39 7.09
C VAL A 78 -5.70 -7.37 8.52
N LYS A 79 -6.69 -8.22 8.82
CA LYS A 79 -7.24 -8.36 10.18
C LYS A 79 -6.15 -8.66 11.20
N THR A 80 -5.31 -9.65 10.89
CA THR A 80 -4.22 -10.07 11.79
C THR A 80 -3.27 -8.92 12.12
N ILE A 81 -2.82 -8.17 11.11
CA ILE A 81 -1.90 -7.04 11.32
C ILE A 81 -2.60 -5.91 12.08
N VAL A 82 -3.78 -5.49 11.63
CA VAL A 82 -4.50 -4.36 12.22
C VAL A 82 -4.88 -4.65 13.67
N GLU A 83 -5.53 -5.78 13.95
CA GLU A 83 -5.93 -6.16 15.31
C GLU A 83 -4.72 -6.29 16.24
N THR A 84 -3.57 -6.73 15.73
CA THR A 84 -2.32 -6.78 16.50
C THR A 84 -1.87 -5.39 16.91
N TYR A 85 -1.85 -4.43 15.98
CA TYR A 85 -1.47 -3.04 16.29
C TYR A 85 -2.50 -2.33 17.18
N LEU A 86 -3.80 -2.59 16.99
CA LEU A 86 -4.84 -2.09 17.88
C LEU A 86 -4.66 -2.61 19.32
N ARG A 87 -4.30 -3.89 19.47
CA ARG A 87 -4.03 -4.49 20.79
C ARG A 87 -2.76 -3.96 21.45
N ILE A 88 -1.70 -3.74 20.68
CA ILE A 88 -0.46 -3.12 21.19
C ILE A 88 -0.75 -1.70 21.66
N GLY A 89 -1.61 -0.98 20.94
CA GLY A 89 -1.96 0.41 21.21
C GLY A 89 -0.80 1.38 20.91
N ASN A 90 -1.03 2.66 21.20
CA ASN A 90 -0.04 3.75 21.04
C ASN A 90 0.59 3.85 19.62
N ILE A 91 -0.14 3.43 18.60
CA ILE A 91 0.26 3.48 17.18
C ILE A 91 -0.95 3.94 16.36
N ASN A 92 -0.72 4.81 15.38
CA ASN A 92 -1.69 5.10 14.33
C ASN A 92 -1.56 3.98 13.28
N ILE A 93 -2.55 3.09 13.17
CA ILE A 93 -2.54 2.01 12.18
C ILE A 93 -3.42 2.40 10.99
N ILE A 94 -2.81 2.40 9.81
CA ILE A 94 -3.45 2.76 8.55
C ILE A 94 -3.34 1.57 7.60
N LEU A 95 -4.45 1.20 6.96
CA LEU A 95 -4.45 0.33 5.80
C LEU A 95 -4.43 1.19 4.55
N PHE A 96 -3.42 0.99 3.69
CA PHE A 96 -3.51 1.44 2.30
C PHE A 96 -4.33 0.41 1.52
N ASN A 97 -5.60 0.74 1.30
CA ASN A 97 -6.60 -0.13 0.69
C ASN A 97 -6.66 0.12 -0.82
N TRP A 98 -6.23 -0.85 -1.62
CA TRP A 98 -6.30 -0.83 -3.09
C TRP A 98 -6.98 -2.11 -3.62
N GLU A 99 -7.97 -2.63 -2.87
CA GLU A 99 -8.62 -3.93 -3.15
C GLU A 99 -9.21 -4.00 -4.56
N LYS A 100 -9.82 -2.91 -5.03
CA LYS A 100 -10.47 -2.87 -6.34
C LYS A 100 -9.45 -3.03 -7.47
N GLU A 101 -8.26 -2.45 -7.31
CA GLU A 101 -7.17 -2.51 -8.27
C GLU A 101 -6.33 -3.78 -8.14
N ALA A 102 -6.27 -4.37 -6.94
CA ALA A 102 -5.61 -5.64 -6.68
C ALA A 102 -6.41 -6.84 -7.20
N THR A 103 -7.73 -6.70 -7.33
CA THR A 103 -8.67 -7.78 -7.68
C THR A 103 -8.96 -7.80 -9.17
N THR A 104 -8.89 -8.98 -9.78
CA THR A 104 -9.22 -9.19 -11.20
C THR A 104 -9.96 -10.50 -11.40
N PRO A 105 -11.05 -10.53 -12.21
CA PRO A 105 -11.80 -11.75 -12.49
C PRO A 105 -11.00 -12.76 -13.32
N LEU A 106 -9.93 -12.34 -14.00
CA LEU A 106 -9.10 -13.20 -14.83
C LEU A 106 -7.92 -13.83 -14.08
N GLY A 107 -7.84 -13.62 -12.75
CA GLY A 107 -6.80 -14.21 -11.91
C GLY A 107 -5.39 -13.90 -12.41
N ALA A 108 -4.52 -14.91 -12.40
CA ALA A 108 -3.11 -14.80 -12.77
C ALA A 108 -2.86 -14.26 -14.19
N ILE A 109 -3.82 -14.41 -15.12
CA ILE A 109 -3.71 -13.87 -16.49
C ILE A 109 -3.54 -12.35 -16.49
N SER A 110 -4.14 -11.67 -15.52
CA SER A 110 -4.05 -10.21 -15.38
C SER A 110 -2.92 -9.72 -14.48
N TYR A 111 -2.11 -10.62 -13.90
CA TYR A 111 -1.04 -10.25 -12.97
C TYR A 111 -0.07 -9.24 -13.58
N GLY A 112 0.43 -9.52 -14.79
CA GLY A 112 1.36 -8.60 -15.48
C GLY A 112 0.76 -7.24 -15.78
N THR A 113 -0.55 -7.16 -16.03
CA THR A 113 -1.26 -5.89 -16.23
C THR A 113 -1.32 -5.07 -14.94
N ILE A 114 -1.61 -5.71 -13.80
CA ILE A 114 -1.62 -5.03 -12.49
C ILE A 114 -0.23 -4.54 -12.13
N VAL A 115 0.81 -5.35 -12.31
CA VAL A 115 2.20 -4.91 -12.09
C VAL A 115 2.53 -3.72 -12.99
N ALA A 116 2.28 -3.84 -14.30
CA ALA A 116 2.71 -2.85 -15.27
C ALA A 116 1.96 -1.51 -15.20
N LYS A 117 0.68 -1.52 -14.80
CA LYS A 117 -0.19 -0.34 -14.89
C LYS A 117 -0.61 0.22 -13.54
N THR A 118 -0.66 -0.61 -12.50
CA THR A 118 -1.25 -0.24 -11.21
C THR A 118 -0.18 0.02 -10.16
N VAL A 119 0.73 -0.93 -9.93
CA VAL A 119 1.62 -0.89 -8.75
C VAL A 119 2.51 0.35 -8.73
N ASN A 120 3.18 0.67 -9.85
CA ASN A 120 4.00 1.88 -9.95
C ASN A 120 3.15 3.16 -9.80
N LYS A 121 1.99 3.20 -10.47
CA LYS A 121 1.09 4.37 -10.45
C LYS A 121 0.61 4.66 -9.03
N LEU A 122 0.07 3.65 -8.33
CA LEU A 122 -0.43 3.79 -6.97
C LEU A 122 0.70 4.04 -5.98
N GLY A 123 1.84 3.37 -6.12
CA GLY A 123 3.00 3.59 -5.26
C GLY A 123 3.51 5.03 -5.35
N THR A 124 3.63 5.56 -6.56
CA THR A 124 3.99 6.97 -6.81
C THR A 124 2.93 7.91 -6.25
N LYS A 125 1.65 7.69 -6.55
CA LYS A 125 0.55 8.53 -6.03
C LYS A 125 0.52 8.55 -4.50
N LEU A 126 0.72 7.41 -3.84
CA LEU A 126 0.80 7.33 -2.39
C LEU A 126 2.03 8.10 -1.86
N GLY A 127 3.15 8.10 -2.57
CA GLY A 127 4.31 8.91 -2.22
C GLY A 127 3.99 10.41 -2.22
N ASP A 128 3.30 10.91 -3.25
CA ASP A 128 2.84 12.31 -3.31
C ASP A 128 1.84 12.63 -2.19
N VAL A 129 0.93 11.70 -1.87
CA VAL A 129 0.00 11.82 -0.74
C VAL A 129 0.74 11.91 0.59
N LEU A 130 1.74 11.05 0.84
CA LEU A 130 2.55 11.14 2.06
C LEU A 130 3.28 12.47 2.15
N VAL A 131 3.85 12.98 1.06
CA VAL A 131 4.50 14.30 1.02
C VAL A 131 3.49 15.41 1.39
N SER A 132 2.25 15.32 0.92
CA SER A 132 1.20 16.29 1.28
C SER A 132 0.79 16.20 2.75
N LEU A 133 0.69 14.99 3.32
CA LEU A 133 0.42 14.78 4.74
C LEU A 133 1.57 15.31 5.60
N VAL A 134 2.82 15.10 5.18
CA VAL A 134 4.02 15.63 5.86
C VAL A 134 4.00 17.15 5.85
N SER A 135 3.67 17.75 4.70
CA SER A 135 3.51 19.20 4.58
C SER A 135 2.39 19.77 5.48
N ALA A 136 1.42 18.93 5.85
CA ALA A 136 0.31 19.27 6.74
C ALA A 136 0.55 18.91 8.21
N GLY A 137 1.68 18.30 8.57
CA GLY A 137 2.08 18.05 9.96
C GLY A 137 2.37 16.59 10.33
N LEU A 138 2.21 15.63 9.41
CA LEU A 138 2.66 14.25 9.65
C LEU A 138 4.20 14.20 9.81
N ASP A 139 4.68 13.68 10.93
CA ASP A 139 6.13 13.48 11.13
C ASP A 139 6.60 12.26 10.33
N ILE A 140 7.30 12.50 9.23
CA ILE A 140 7.84 11.44 8.36
C ILE A 140 8.79 10.49 9.11
N ASN A 141 9.45 10.96 10.17
CA ASN A 141 10.38 10.14 10.95
C ASN A 141 9.66 9.08 11.81
N LYS A 142 8.34 9.22 11.96
CA LYS A 142 7.50 8.28 12.69
C LYS A 142 6.78 7.27 11.79
N VAL A 143 6.96 7.38 10.47
CA VAL A 143 6.28 6.53 9.48
C VAL A 143 7.05 5.22 9.25
N HIS A 144 6.33 4.11 9.33
CA HIS A 144 6.79 2.77 8.97
C HIS A 144 5.82 2.16 7.97
N LEU A 145 6.31 1.78 6.79
CA LEU A 145 5.52 1.05 5.80
C LEU A 145 5.75 -0.45 5.92
N ILE A 146 4.68 -1.25 5.88
CA ILE A 146 4.73 -2.71 5.90
C ILE A 146 3.91 -3.27 4.73
N GLY A 147 4.58 -3.80 3.71
CA GLY A 147 3.90 -4.28 2.50
C GLY A 147 4.04 -5.79 2.33
N PHE A 148 2.97 -6.47 1.91
CA PHE A 148 3.02 -7.89 1.55
C PHE A 148 2.97 -8.10 0.03
N SER A 149 3.81 -8.98 -0.52
CA SER A 149 3.78 -9.38 -1.93
C SER A 149 3.89 -8.18 -2.89
N LEU A 150 2.87 -7.90 -3.72
CA LEU A 150 2.83 -6.69 -4.57
C LEU A 150 2.78 -5.40 -3.75
N GLY A 151 2.24 -5.44 -2.53
CA GLY A 151 2.24 -4.33 -1.60
C GLY A 151 3.63 -3.90 -1.16
N ALA A 152 4.56 -4.85 -1.00
CA ALA A 152 5.96 -4.55 -0.71
C ALA A 152 6.61 -3.77 -1.87
N GLN A 153 6.37 -4.24 -3.11
CA GLN A 153 6.87 -3.59 -4.32
C GLN A 153 6.26 -2.20 -4.50
N LEU A 154 4.97 -2.04 -4.20
CA LEU A 154 4.28 -0.75 -4.19
C LEU A 154 4.96 0.24 -3.25
N PHE A 155 5.34 -0.19 -2.05
CA PHE A 155 6.05 0.66 -1.09
C PHE A 155 7.48 1.00 -1.51
N GLY A 156 8.14 0.17 -2.33
CA GLY A 156 9.39 0.55 -3.01
C GLY A 156 9.20 1.81 -3.87
N TYR A 157 8.15 1.85 -4.68
CA TYR A 157 7.80 3.05 -5.46
C TYR A 157 7.42 4.24 -4.57
N THR A 158 6.63 4.01 -3.52
CA THR A 158 6.25 5.05 -2.54
C THR A 158 7.46 5.69 -1.89
N GLY A 159 8.39 4.89 -1.37
CA GLY A 159 9.60 5.38 -0.72
C GLY A 159 10.48 6.21 -1.64
N ARG A 160 10.72 5.73 -2.87
CA ARG A 160 11.48 6.47 -3.90
C ARG A 160 10.81 7.79 -4.26
N GLN A 161 9.48 7.83 -4.35
CA GLN A 161 8.76 9.05 -4.65
C GLN A 161 8.86 10.07 -3.50
N VAL A 162 8.83 9.62 -2.25
CA VAL A 162 9.08 10.47 -1.08
C VAL A 162 10.50 11.04 -1.12
N ILE A 163 11.51 10.22 -1.47
CA ILE A 163 12.91 10.63 -1.65
C ILE A 163 13.08 11.69 -2.74
N ARG A 164 12.42 11.53 -3.89
CA ARG A 164 12.42 12.53 -4.97
C ARG A 164 11.87 13.89 -4.54
N ASN A 165 11.04 13.91 -3.49
CA ASN A 165 10.50 15.13 -2.89
C ASN A 165 11.31 15.63 -1.67
N ASN A 166 12.56 15.15 -1.49
CA ASN A 166 13.48 15.54 -0.42
C ASN A 166 13.03 15.15 1.00
N PHE A 167 12.22 14.10 1.11
CA PHE A 167 11.88 13.46 2.39
C PHE A 167 12.38 12.02 2.40
N GLN A 168 12.46 11.37 3.57
CA GLN A 168 12.88 9.98 3.65
C GLN A 168 12.04 9.23 4.67
N ILE A 169 11.47 8.09 4.25
CA ILE A 169 10.75 7.18 5.15
C ILE A 169 11.79 6.45 6.00
N GLN A 170 11.54 6.33 7.30
CA GLN A 170 12.51 5.71 8.20
C GLN A 170 12.62 4.21 8.03
N ARG A 171 11.48 3.53 7.78
CA ARG A 171 11.48 2.08 7.61
C ARG A 171 10.46 1.61 6.60
N ILE A 172 10.88 0.67 5.75
CA ILE A 172 9.99 -0.16 4.95
C ILE A 172 10.29 -1.63 5.27
N THR A 173 9.26 -2.37 5.67
CA THR A 173 9.32 -3.82 5.83
C THR A 173 8.61 -4.50 4.66
N GLY A 174 9.35 -5.31 3.91
CA GLY A 174 8.80 -6.14 2.84
C GLY A 174 8.50 -7.55 3.34
N LEU A 175 7.22 -7.91 3.44
CA LEU A 175 6.78 -9.27 3.76
C LEU A 175 6.65 -10.06 2.47
N ASP A 176 7.58 -10.97 2.23
CA ASP A 176 7.66 -11.83 1.03
C ASP A 176 7.37 -11.07 -0.27
N PRO A 177 8.20 -10.06 -0.64
CA PRO A 177 7.96 -9.22 -1.82
C PRO A 177 7.81 -10.06 -3.08
N ALA A 178 6.89 -9.69 -3.99
CA ALA A 178 6.65 -10.51 -5.17
C ALA A 178 7.89 -10.58 -6.10
N GLY A 179 8.31 -11.79 -6.47
CA GLY A 179 9.44 -12.03 -7.38
C GLY A 179 9.09 -11.90 -8.87
N PRO A 180 7.96 -12.44 -9.37
CA PRO A 180 7.60 -12.37 -10.79
C PRO A 180 7.61 -10.94 -11.34
N LEU A 181 8.28 -10.74 -12.48
CA LEU A 181 8.51 -9.45 -13.16
C LEU A 181 9.51 -8.49 -12.45
N TYR A 182 9.75 -8.63 -11.15
CA TYR A 182 10.72 -7.82 -10.41
C TYR A 182 12.12 -8.45 -10.41
N ASP A 183 12.22 -9.77 -10.21
CA ASP A 183 13.50 -10.46 -10.20
C ASP A 183 14.18 -10.46 -11.59
N GLY A 184 13.39 -10.42 -12.66
CA GLY A 184 13.89 -10.21 -14.02
C GLY A 184 14.30 -8.76 -14.33
N LYS A 185 14.15 -7.83 -13.37
CA LYS A 185 14.35 -6.38 -13.53
C LYS A 185 13.50 -5.75 -14.65
N PHE A 186 12.29 -6.28 -14.89
CA PHE A 186 11.33 -5.65 -15.80
C PHE A 186 10.68 -4.42 -15.17
N PHE A 187 10.59 -4.41 -13.84
CA PHE A 187 10.11 -3.30 -13.03
C PHE A 187 11.08 -3.02 -11.88
N GLU A 188 11.06 -1.79 -11.37
CA GLU A 188 11.83 -1.42 -10.18
C GLU A 188 11.26 -2.17 -8.98
N SER A 189 12.15 -2.79 -8.20
CA SER A 189 11.80 -3.55 -7.00
C SER A 189 12.02 -2.72 -5.73
N LEU A 190 11.39 -3.13 -4.64
CA LEU A 190 11.83 -2.75 -3.30
C LEU A 190 13.30 -3.16 -3.11
N ASP A 191 14.10 -2.22 -2.61
CA ASP A 191 15.52 -2.37 -2.32
C ASP A 191 15.94 -1.38 -1.22
N GLU A 192 17.20 -1.46 -0.79
CA GLU A 192 17.78 -0.65 0.29
C GLU A 192 17.68 0.86 0.07
N ASP A 193 17.64 1.32 -1.19
CA ASP A 193 17.54 2.73 -1.55
C ASP A 193 16.11 3.29 -1.41
N SER A 194 15.13 2.43 -1.08
CA SER A 194 13.73 2.84 -0.98
C SER A 194 13.39 3.56 0.34
N ALA A 195 14.23 3.49 1.37
CA ALA A 195 14.02 4.12 2.68
C ALA A 195 15.35 4.33 3.43
N SER A 196 15.32 4.90 4.64
CA SER A 196 16.50 4.94 5.51
C SER A 196 16.94 3.54 5.95
N PHE A 197 15.96 2.63 6.11
CA PHE A 197 16.20 1.24 6.48
C PHE A 197 15.13 0.35 5.84
N VAL A 198 15.57 -0.71 5.16
CA VAL A 198 14.67 -1.67 4.51
C VAL A 198 14.97 -3.07 5.02
N ASP A 199 13.98 -3.73 5.59
CA ASP A 199 14.07 -5.13 6.02
C ASP A 199 13.07 -6.00 5.27
N VAL A 200 13.53 -7.13 4.74
CA VAL A 200 12.73 -8.04 3.93
C VAL A 200 12.68 -9.42 4.55
N PHE A 201 11.47 -9.96 4.69
CA PHE A 201 11.19 -11.26 5.27
C PHE A 201 10.80 -12.23 4.15
N HIS A 202 11.70 -13.14 3.79
CA HIS A 202 11.50 -14.13 2.74
C HIS A 202 10.92 -15.42 3.33
N THR A 203 9.78 -15.85 2.79
CA THR A 203 9.08 -17.07 3.22
C THR A 203 8.71 -18.00 2.06
N ASN A 204 8.67 -17.49 0.83
CA ASN A 204 8.39 -18.29 -0.37
C ASN A 204 9.27 -17.90 -1.58
N PRO A 205 10.60 -17.78 -1.43
CA PRO A 205 11.49 -17.37 -2.54
C PRO A 205 11.61 -18.43 -3.65
N SER A 206 11.23 -19.69 -3.38
CA SER A 206 11.15 -20.76 -4.38
C SER A 206 9.82 -20.76 -5.16
N GLY A 207 8.87 -19.90 -4.79
CA GLY A 207 7.54 -19.82 -5.35
C GLY A 207 7.24 -18.44 -5.94
N LEU A 208 6.48 -17.62 -5.22
CA LEU A 208 6.03 -16.30 -5.67
C LEU A 208 6.83 -15.14 -5.06
N GLY A 209 7.58 -15.38 -3.98
CA GLY A 209 8.44 -14.40 -3.35
C GLY A 209 9.70 -14.14 -4.17
N SER A 210 10.30 -12.97 -3.97
CA SER A 210 11.60 -12.63 -4.56
C SER A 210 12.67 -13.54 -3.97
N HIS A 211 13.62 -13.97 -4.80
CA HIS A 211 14.79 -14.74 -4.37
C HIS A 211 16.05 -13.89 -4.32
N LYS A 212 15.92 -12.56 -4.37
CA LYS A 212 17.03 -11.63 -4.33
C LYS A 212 17.22 -11.03 -2.95
N SER A 213 18.48 -10.81 -2.61
CA SER A 213 18.89 -9.99 -1.46
C SER A 213 19.23 -8.60 -1.97
N GLN A 214 18.37 -7.62 -1.68
CA GLN A 214 18.51 -6.23 -2.12
C GLN A 214 18.11 -5.23 -1.02
N ALA A 215 17.77 -5.70 0.17
CA ALA A 215 17.37 -4.86 1.29
C ALA A 215 18.57 -4.54 2.20
N THR A 216 18.41 -3.61 3.14
CA THR A 216 19.42 -3.38 4.17
C THR A 216 19.64 -4.65 5.00
N ILE A 217 18.56 -5.38 5.29
CA ILE A 217 18.59 -6.71 5.90
C ILE A 217 17.58 -7.62 5.21
N ASP A 218 18.05 -8.78 4.74
CA ASP A 218 17.21 -9.87 4.25
C ASP A 218 17.19 -11.01 5.27
N ILE A 219 15.99 -11.40 5.72
CA ILE A 219 15.76 -12.49 6.67
C ILE A 219 15.05 -13.63 5.95
N TRP A 220 15.66 -14.83 6.00
CA TRP A 220 15.20 -16.00 5.27
C TRP A 220 14.65 -17.04 6.25
N PHE A 221 13.34 -17.21 6.29
CA PHE A 221 12.69 -18.13 7.20
C PHE A 221 12.55 -19.50 6.55
N ASN A 222 13.15 -20.55 7.12
CA ASN A 222 13.00 -21.95 6.68
C ASN A 222 13.17 -22.19 5.16
N CYS A 223 13.96 -21.37 4.47
CA CYS A 223 14.09 -21.37 3.01
C CYS A 223 15.00 -22.50 2.47
N GLU A 224 15.59 -23.31 3.34
CA GLU A 224 16.22 -24.57 2.97
C GLU A 224 15.19 -25.62 2.49
N ARG A 225 13.91 -25.38 2.75
CA ARG A 225 12.77 -26.21 2.30
C ARG A 225 12.01 -25.49 1.20
N LYS A 226 11.33 -26.27 0.35
CA LYS A 226 10.44 -25.71 -0.69
C LYS A 226 9.21 -25.01 -0.10
N TYR A 227 8.74 -25.44 1.07
CA TYR A 227 7.55 -24.90 1.74
C TYR A 227 7.83 -24.63 3.22
N GLN A 228 7.18 -23.61 3.79
CA GLN A 228 7.24 -23.31 5.21
C GLN A 228 6.63 -24.47 6.02
N PRO A 229 7.14 -24.75 7.25
CA PRO A 229 6.48 -25.69 8.15
C PRO A 229 4.99 -25.33 8.36
N GLY A 230 4.09 -26.30 8.13
CA GLY A 230 2.64 -26.10 8.22
C GLY A 230 1.97 -25.60 6.92
N CYS A 231 2.74 -25.24 5.90
CA CYS A 231 2.23 -25.05 4.54
C CYS A 231 2.41 -26.37 3.77
N GLU A 232 1.39 -27.23 3.80
CA GLU A 232 1.42 -28.48 3.04
C GLU A 232 1.21 -28.22 1.54
N VAL A 233 1.79 -29.09 0.69
CA VAL A 233 1.22 -29.31 -0.64
C VAL A 233 -0.05 -30.10 -0.39
N GLU A 234 -1.23 -29.57 -0.71
CA GLU A 234 -2.39 -30.45 -0.86
C GLU A 234 -2.10 -31.41 -2.02
N ASP A 235 -1.53 -32.57 -1.71
CA ASP A 235 -1.83 -33.81 -2.42
C ASP A 235 -3.04 -34.43 -1.70
N ASP A 236 -4.24 -33.87 -1.90
CA ASP A 236 -5.48 -34.61 -1.71
C ASP A 236 -6.26 -34.65 -3.03
N PRO A 237 -6.23 -35.75 -3.79
CA PRO A 237 -7.08 -35.96 -4.96
C PRO A 237 -8.49 -36.40 -4.54
N GLY A 238 -9.06 -35.74 -3.52
CA GLY A 238 -10.19 -36.23 -2.72
C GLY A 238 -11.46 -35.38 -2.69
N THR A 239 -11.58 -34.34 -3.52
CA THR A 239 -12.87 -33.66 -3.82
C THR A 239 -13.08 -33.48 -5.31
#